data_AF-A0A8J3YLS4-F1
#
_entry.id   AF-A0A8J3YLS4-F1
#
_cell.length_a   1.000
_cell.length_b   1.000
_cell.length_c   1.000
_cell.angle_alpha   90.00
_cell.angle_beta   90.00
_cell.angle_gamma   90.00
#
_symmetry.space_group_name_H-M   'P 1'
#
loop_
_entity.id
_entity.type
_entity.pdbx_description
1 polymer ?
#
loop_
_entity_poly.entity_id
_entity_poly.type
_entity_poly.pdbx_seq_one_letter_code
_entity_poly.pdbx_strand_id
1 'polypeptide(L)'
;MPSRRATRRAFLGFAAAGATAVSVPVLFSALNNRAEAAAGLSMSVLNQTGKFANSAIKMYIVGTELSTGRQGFVKSPGVFTPAALSDNGPDGFADLSVPLAAGTAATSFALPKMSGRVYFSINGQLKFKVVADGNGKPALQYPAAWVSADPSFNVLHDCWEFTYSDAGMFCNTTNVDMFSVPMAIKLTGARTQSTGALVDGGRDKIFAAMRAEPTFNRLVIGDNLRIISPGHGIGAGLFPANYYDAYINEVWAKYATTDLKITTNRGTFTGRVNGGRLTFDGGVASFGKPTTTDVLFCDGALVSPNDGVTGPVGAVLGAGFNRSTLVSHPNQPTTDPSTFYKAPISNHFSRILHANHADGKSYGFAYDDVVDFASYIQDERPASIEVRLTPFGAGNPNPGPTAAPTGSPIIVVPPPTTSSPTGGATRSAYARIEAESFVAQGGTQTENCSEGGRNVAYVSNGDWISLGRIDFGTAPAKQFQIRAASGAGAGVSGLVEVRLDSRNAAPVGTLAIGNTGGWQSWRTVPGGLANTTGVHEVFLTFTSGQPADFVNVNWVQFGK
;
A
#
# COMPACT_ATOMS: atom_id res chain seq x y z
N MET A 1 38.90 -19.34 -27.30
CA MET A 1 38.07 -20.57 -27.28
C MET A 1 38.87 -21.69 -26.58
N PRO A 2 38.24 -22.68 -25.94
CA PRO A 2 37.16 -22.51 -24.97
C PRO A 2 37.31 -23.43 -23.72
N SER A 3 36.82 -22.96 -22.56
CA SER A 3 36.16 -23.83 -21.55
C SER A 3 37.02 -24.92 -20.84
N ARG A 4 36.60 -25.62 -19.78
CA ARG A 4 35.39 -25.61 -18.93
C ARG A 4 35.80 -26.23 -17.59
N ARG A 5 35.37 -25.69 -16.43
CA ARG A 5 35.39 -26.45 -15.16
C ARG A 5 33.96 -26.71 -14.69
N ALA A 6 33.57 -27.96 -14.80
CA ALA A 6 32.45 -28.65 -14.18
C ALA A 6 33.01 -30.05 -13.84
N THR A 7 32.62 -30.78 -12.79
CA THR A 7 31.61 -30.61 -11.72
C THR A 7 32.04 -31.56 -10.60
N ARG A 8 31.46 -31.48 -9.39
CA ARG A 8 31.44 -32.65 -8.49
C ARG A 8 30.03 -32.92 -7.99
N ARG A 9 29.52 -34.11 -8.34
CA ARG A 9 28.33 -34.74 -7.75
C ARG A 9 28.73 -35.54 -6.51
N ALA A 10 27.74 -35.84 -5.70
CA ALA A 10 27.79 -36.57 -4.43
C ALA A 10 28.40 -37.99 -4.51
N PHE A 11 28.74 -38.53 -3.34
CA PHE A 11 28.77 -39.98 -3.10
C PHE A 11 28.13 -40.32 -1.73
N LEU A 12 27.65 -41.56 -1.60
CA LEU A 12 26.73 -42.02 -0.55
C LEU A 12 27.39 -42.44 0.78
N GLY A 13 26.56 -42.63 1.81
CA GLY A 13 26.94 -43.17 3.12
C GLY A 13 26.59 -44.65 3.35
N PHE A 14 26.83 -45.10 4.59
CA PHE A 14 26.53 -46.39 5.25
C PHE A 14 26.63 -46.13 6.78
N ALA A 15 26.16 -46.92 7.74
CA ALA A 15 24.96 -47.76 7.95
C ALA A 15 24.92 -48.13 9.47
N ALA A 16 23.85 -48.73 10.00
CA ALA A 16 23.53 -48.69 11.44
C ALA A 16 23.61 -50.03 12.24
N ALA A 17 23.69 -49.88 13.58
CA ALA A 17 23.28 -50.78 14.68
C ALA A 17 23.28 -49.98 16.02
N GLY A 18 22.63 -50.32 17.14
CA GLY A 18 21.61 -51.35 17.43
C GLY A 18 22.01 -52.33 18.57
N ALA A 19 21.20 -52.68 19.58
CA ALA A 19 19.93 -52.11 20.09
C ALA A 19 19.55 -52.74 21.48
N THR A 20 18.96 -51.99 22.43
CA THR A 20 18.27 -52.54 23.64
C THR A 20 17.08 -51.67 24.06
N ALA A 21 15.96 -52.30 24.43
CA ALA A 21 14.71 -51.64 24.80
C ALA A 21 14.27 -51.95 26.25
N VAL A 22 13.57 -51.01 26.88
CA VAL A 22 12.71 -51.24 28.06
C VAL A 22 11.41 -50.48 27.82
N SER A 23 10.26 -51.13 28.03
CA SER A 23 8.94 -50.61 27.65
C SER A 23 7.92 -50.72 28.79
N VAL A 24 7.38 -49.60 29.24
CA VAL A 24 6.11 -49.49 30.00
C VAL A 24 5.36 -48.23 29.50
N PRO A 25 4.03 -48.21 29.33
CA PRO A 25 3.35 -47.21 28.50
C PRO A 25 2.59 -46.11 29.28
N VAL A 26 1.98 -45.21 28.50
CA VAL A 26 0.90 -44.23 28.83
C VAL A 26 1.32 -42.98 29.62
N LEU A 27 1.38 -41.82 28.95
CA LEU A 27 0.28 -40.85 28.89
C LEU A 27 0.58 -39.72 27.88
N PHE A 28 -0.44 -39.29 27.12
CA PHE A 28 -0.36 -38.04 26.36
C PHE A 28 -0.37 -36.85 27.34
N SER A 29 0.69 -36.05 27.34
CA SER A 29 0.72 -34.73 27.95
C SER A 29 1.26 -33.70 26.95
N ALA A 30 0.38 -33.23 26.07
CA ALA A 30 0.62 -31.97 25.38
C ALA A 30 0.62 -30.85 26.42
N LEU A 31 1.77 -30.21 26.66
CA LEU A 31 1.88 -28.89 27.30
C LEU A 31 3.32 -28.35 27.20
N ASN A 32 3.43 -27.05 26.91
CA ASN A 32 4.61 -26.21 27.15
C ASN A 32 5.91 -26.55 26.41
N ASN A 33 5.92 -26.30 25.08
CA ASN A 33 7.06 -25.58 24.51
C ASN A 33 7.08 -24.17 25.13
N ARG A 34 7.76 -24.01 26.28
CA ARG A 34 8.11 -22.68 26.78
C ARG A 34 9.10 -22.09 25.79
N ALA A 35 8.71 -21.01 25.12
CA ALA A 35 9.61 -20.30 24.21
C ALA A 35 10.84 -19.82 24.99
N GLU A 36 12.02 -20.22 24.53
CA GLU A 36 13.21 -19.42 24.79
C GLU A 36 12.97 -18.03 24.18
N ALA A 37 13.32 -16.97 24.92
CA ALA A 37 13.19 -15.61 24.42
C ALA A 37 14.19 -15.39 23.29
N ALA A 38 13.75 -15.56 22.04
CA ALA A 38 14.55 -15.27 20.87
C ALA A 38 15.01 -13.80 20.93
N ALA A 39 16.32 -13.58 20.82
CA ALA A 39 16.93 -12.26 20.89
C ALA A 39 16.51 -11.39 19.69
N GLY A 40 15.40 -10.67 19.84
CA GLY A 40 14.96 -9.65 18.90
C GLY A 40 15.74 -8.34 19.06
N LEU A 41 15.62 -7.44 18.08
CA LEU A 41 16.21 -6.11 18.18
C LEU A 41 15.55 -5.34 19.34
N SER A 42 16.35 -4.78 20.24
CA SER A 42 15.85 -3.97 21.35
C SER A 42 15.12 -2.73 20.83
N MET A 43 13.85 -2.57 21.20
CA MET A 43 13.04 -1.41 20.86
C MET A 43 12.62 -0.65 22.11
N SER A 44 12.74 0.67 22.09
CA SER A 44 12.17 1.55 23.12
C SER A 44 11.17 2.54 22.52
N VAL A 45 9.97 2.62 23.08
CA VAL A 45 8.96 3.63 22.69
C VAL A 45 8.87 4.70 23.77
N LEU A 46 9.15 5.96 23.39
CA LEU A 46 9.00 7.13 24.24
C LEU A 46 7.77 7.92 23.80
N ASN A 47 6.85 8.15 24.75
CA ASN A 47 5.77 9.11 24.59
C ASN A 47 6.27 10.50 25.02
N GLN A 48 6.46 11.38 24.03
CA GLN A 48 6.75 12.79 24.22
C GLN A 48 5.66 13.66 23.57
N THR A 49 4.44 13.14 23.42
CA THR A 49 3.31 13.84 22.76
C THR A 49 2.94 15.16 23.45
N GLY A 50 3.26 15.28 24.76
CA GLY A 50 2.91 16.42 25.60
C GLY A 50 1.41 16.56 25.90
N LYS A 51 0.58 15.64 25.41
CA LYS A 51 -0.89 15.72 25.48
C LYS A 51 -1.59 14.44 25.90
N PHE A 52 -1.03 13.27 25.58
CA PHE A 52 -1.66 11.99 25.81
C PHE A 52 -0.83 11.16 26.78
N ALA A 53 -1.47 10.57 27.80
CA ALA A 53 -0.81 9.62 28.69
C ALA A 53 -0.57 8.27 27.98
N ASN A 54 0.38 7.45 28.46
CA ASN A 54 0.65 6.13 27.87
C ASN A 54 -0.60 5.23 27.81
N SER A 55 -1.52 5.35 28.78
CA SER A 55 -2.79 4.61 28.80
C SER A 55 -3.77 4.99 27.68
N ALA A 56 -3.60 6.16 27.04
CA ALA A 56 -4.37 6.59 25.90
C ALA A 56 -3.81 6.05 24.56
N ILE A 57 -2.63 5.45 24.56
CA ILE A 57 -1.90 5.06 23.35
C ILE A 57 -1.80 3.53 23.25
N LYS A 58 -2.19 2.98 22.10
CA LYS A 58 -2.03 1.56 21.75
C LYS A 58 -0.98 1.42 20.65
N MET A 59 -0.06 0.48 20.82
CA MET A 59 0.91 0.07 19.79
C MET A 59 0.41 -1.19 19.08
N TYR A 60 0.72 -1.35 17.79
CA TYR A 60 0.45 -2.58 17.03
C TYR A 60 1.66 -2.89 16.17
N ILE A 61 2.16 -4.11 16.21
CA ILE A 61 3.31 -4.55 15.41
C ILE A 61 2.81 -5.67 14.50
N VAL A 62 2.77 -5.41 13.20
CA VAL A 62 2.11 -6.24 12.19
C VAL A 62 2.98 -6.36 10.94
N GLY A 63 2.94 -7.50 10.26
CA GLY A 63 3.76 -7.70 9.06
C GLY A 63 3.91 -9.17 8.68
N THR A 64 5.06 -9.49 8.08
CA THR A 64 5.41 -10.80 7.51
C THR A 64 6.70 -11.33 8.13
N GLU A 65 6.66 -12.57 8.63
CA GLU A 65 7.86 -13.30 9.05
C GLU A 65 8.67 -13.72 7.82
N LEU A 66 9.94 -13.29 7.75
CA LEU A 66 10.76 -13.42 6.53
C LEU A 66 11.15 -14.86 6.20
N SER A 67 11.24 -15.74 7.20
CA SER A 67 11.63 -17.14 7.03
C SER A 67 10.51 -18.03 6.49
N THR A 68 9.24 -17.64 6.68
CA THR A 68 8.07 -18.45 6.30
C THR A 68 7.15 -17.76 5.29
N GLY A 69 7.28 -16.44 5.11
CA GLY A 69 6.37 -15.62 4.29
C GLY A 69 4.96 -15.49 4.87
N ARG A 70 4.74 -15.88 6.13
CA ARG A 70 3.42 -15.82 6.78
C ARG A 70 3.18 -14.41 7.33
N GLN A 71 1.98 -13.87 7.11
CA GLN A 71 1.55 -12.65 7.76
C GLN A 71 1.14 -12.91 9.23
N GLY A 72 1.28 -11.90 10.07
CA GLY A 72 1.09 -12.02 11.52
C GLY A 72 1.47 -10.77 12.28
N PHE A 73 1.62 -10.91 13.59
CA PHE A 73 1.76 -9.81 14.53
C PHE A 73 2.68 -10.15 15.71
N VAL A 74 3.08 -9.14 16.49
CA VAL A 74 3.94 -9.29 17.67
C VAL A 74 3.26 -8.62 18.86
N LYS A 75 2.68 -9.44 19.77
CA LYS A 75 2.08 -8.96 21.03
C LYS A 75 2.97 -9.14 22.26
N SER A 76 4.00 -9.97 22.16
CA SER A 76 5.00 -10.22 23.21
C SER A 76 6.40 -9.94 22.66
N PRO A 77 7.32 -9.35 23.45
CA PRO A 77 8.67 -9.01 22.97
C PRO A 77 9.38 -10.19 22.30
N GLY A 78 9.84 -10.00 21.06
CA GLY A 78 10.59 -11.01 20.30
C GLY A 78 9.78 -12.19 19.75
N VAL A 79 8.45 -12.24 19.96
CA VAL A 79 7.61 -13.38 19.56
C VAL A 79 6.67 -13.01 18.42
N PHE A 80 6.98 -13.50 17.22
CA PHE A 80 6.06 -13.43 16.08
C PHE A 80 4.95 -14.49 16.19
N THR A 81 3.71 -14.05 15.98
CA THR A 81 2.52 -14.90 15.93
C THR A 81 1.93 -14.84 14.51
N PRO A 82 1.94 -15.93 13.73
CA PRO A 82 1.23 -16.00 12.45
C PRO A 82 -0.26 -15.77 12.65
N ALA A 83 -0.88 -14.97 11.78
CA ALA A 83 -2.31 -14.68 11.85
C ALA A 83 -3.16 -15.94 11.61
N ALA A 84 -4.34 -15.97 12.21
CA ALA A 84 -5.38 -16.97 12.03
C ALA A 84 -6.76 -16.31 11.89
N LEU A 85 -7.67 -16.92 11.11
CA LEU A 85 -9.04 -16.40 10.95
C LEU A 85 -9.79 -16.30 12.29
N SER A 86 -9.41 -17.12 13.28
CA SER A 86 -9.89 -17.13 14.65
C SER A 86 -9.43 -15.96 15.52
N ASP A 87 -8.47 -15.14 15.06
CA ASP A 87 -8.03 -13.94 15.79
C ASP A 87 -9.08 -12.82 15.72
N ASN A 88 -10.02 -12.89 14.77
CA ASN A 88 -11.14 -11.97 14.69
C ASN A 88 -12.11 -12.20 15.85
N GLY A 89 -12.36 -11.16 16.64
CA GLY A 89 -13.33 -11.17 17.73
C GLY A 89 -14.80 -11.10 17.25
N PRO A 90 -15.75 -11.01 18.19
CA PRO A 90 -17.19 -10.97 17.88
C PRO A 90 -17.65 -9.80 17.00
N ASP A 91 -16.86 -8.72 16.93
CA ASP A 91 -17.12 -7.57 16.05
C ASP A 91 -16.53 -7.74 14.63
N GLY A 92 -15.86 -8.87 14.36
CA GLY A 92 -15.26 -9.19 13.08
C GLY A 92 -13.83 -8.66 12.88
N PHE A 93 -13.18 -8.16 13.94
CA PHE A 93 -11.84 -7.57 13.89
C PHE A 93 -10.91 -8.19 14.95
N ALA A 94 -9.61 -8.22 14.66
CA ALA A 94 -8.59 -8.78 15.54
C ALA A 94 -8.01 -7.71 16.48
N ASP A 95 -7.97 -7.99 17.79
CA ASP A 95 -7.27 -7.14 18.75
C ASP A 95 -5.77 -7.45 18.76
N LEU A 96 -5.04 -6.75 17.89
CA LEU A 96 -3.59 -6.85 17.78
C LEU A 96 -2.84 -5.85 18.68
N SER A 97 -3.52 -5.21 19.65
CA SER A 97 -2.94 -4.12 20.43
C SER A 97 -1.98 -4.58 21.52
N VAL A 98 -0.96 -3.75 21.75
CA VAL A 98 0.03 -3.83 22.81
C VAL A 98 -0.06 -2.52 23.63
N PRO A 99 -0.30 -2.58 24.95
CA PRO A 99 -0.32 -1.39 25.78
C PRO A 99 1.10 -0.84 25.97
N LEU A 100 1.23 0.49 26.08
CA LEU A 100 2.47 1.11 26.53
C LEU A 100 2.65 0.93 28.06
N ALA A 101 3.90 1.05 28.52
CA ALA A 101 4.25 0.98 29.94
C ALA A 101 3.51 2.05 30.76
N ALA A 102 3.16 1.74 32.01
CA ALA A 102 2.43 2.67 32.87
C ALA A 102 3.23 3.94 33.20
N GLY A 103 2.52 5.05 33.43
CA GLY A 103 3.13 6.35 33.76
C GLY A 103 3.79 7.00 32.54
N THR A 104 5.01 7.53 32.75
CA THR A 104 5.82 8.26 31.75
C THR A 104 7.07 7.49 31.32
N ALA A 105 7.25 6.25 31.80
CA ALA A 105 8.41 5.44 31.45
C ALA A 105 8.41 5.06 29.96
N ALA A 106 9.62 4.89 29.40
CA ALA A 106 9.77 4.33 28.06
C ALA A 106 9.30 2.86 28.04
N THR A 107 8.53 2.49 27.02
CA THR A 107 8.07 1.11 26.85
C THR A 107 9.21 0.32 26.21
N SER A 108 9.78 -0.63 26.95
CA SER A 108 10.81 -1.54 26.43
C SER A 108 10.16 -2.74 25.76
N PHE A 109 10.66 -3.11 24.58
CA PHE A 109 10.13 -4.18 23.74
C PHE A 109 11.25 -4.82 22.92
N ALA A 110 10.95 -5.88 22.16
CA ALA A 110 11.89 -6.49 21.22
C ALA A 110 11.18 -6.85 19.91
N LEU A 111 11.82 -6.54 18.77
CA LEU A 111 11.31 -6.87 17.44
C LEU A 111 11.94 -8.17 16.93
N PRO A 112 11.17 -9.22 16.60
CA PRO A 112 11.68 -10.37 15.86
C PRO A 112 12.05 -9.99 14.42
N LYS A 113 12.77 -10.86 13.71
CA LYS A 113 13.05 -10.67 12.28
C LYS A 113 11.76 -10.75 11.46
N MET A 114 11.32 -9.62 10.93
CA MET A 114 10.12 -9.47 10.12
C MET A 114 10.20 -8.22 9.25
N SER A 115 9.40 -8.16 8.19
CA SER A 115 9.08 -6.90 7.47
C SER A 115 7.67 -6.47 7.86
N GLY A 116 7.45 -5.21 8.17
CA GLY A 116 6.15 -4.77 8.65
C GLY A 116 6.03 -3.29 9.03
N ARG A 117 4.97 -3.01 9.78
CA ARG A 117 4.60 -1.68 10.27
C ARG A 117 4.42 -1.73 11.78
N VAL A 118 4.81 -0.65 12.45
CA VAL A 118 4.47 -0.39 13.84
C VAL A 118 3.52 0.80 13.88
N TYR A 119 2.26 0.54 14.16
CA TYR A 119 1.22 1.56 14.30
C TYR A 119 1.11 2.05 15.74
N PHE A 120 0.75 3.32 15.90
CA PHE A 120 0.28 3.88 17.16
C PHE A 120 -1.10 4.50 16.97
N SER A 121 -2.06 4.16 17.84
CA SER A 121 -3.36 4.84 17.90
C SER A 121 -3.60 5.49 19.25
N ILE A 122 -4.35 6.59 19.25
CA ILE A 122 -4.57 7.47 20.41
C ILE A 122 -6.06 7.63 20.64
N ASN A 123 -6.50 7.43 21.89
CA ASN A 123 -7.91 7.51 22.34
C ASN A 123 -8.89 6.59 21.57
N GLY A 124 -8.36 5.60 20.84
CA GLY A 124 -9.15 4.68 20.02
C GLY A 124 -8.34 3.45 19.63
N GLN A 125 -9.03 2.44 19.11
CA GLN A 125 -8.43 1.16 18.72
C GLN A 125 -8.56 0.94 17.21
N LEU A 126 -7.44 0.59 16.58
CA LEU A 126 -7.42 0.17 15.19
C LEU A 126 -8.13 -1.18 14.99
N LYS A 127 -8.82 -1.28 13.86
CA LYS A 127 -9.62 -2.44 13.45
C LYS A 127 -8.89 -3.19 12.34
N PHE A 128 -7.89 -3.97 12.74
CA PHE A 128 -7.30 -4.98 11.87
C PHE A 128 -8.27 -6.13 11.65
N LYS A 129 -8.25 -6.77 10.49
CA LYS A 129 -9.07 -7.95 10.21
C LYS A 129 -8.21 -9.04 9.59
N VAL A 130 -8.40 -10.29 10.03
CA VAL A 130 -7.77 -11.44 9.36
C VAL A 130 -8.73 -12.00 8.32
N VAL A 131 -8.29 -12.02 7.07
CA VAL A 131 -9.03 -12.57 5.93
C VAL A 131 -8.30 -13.78 5.37
N ALA A 132 -8.98 -14.58 4.55
CA ALA A 132 -8.29 -15.55 3.71
C ALA A 132 -7.72 -14.82 2.49
N ASP A 133 -6.42 -14.99 2.23
CA ASP A 133 -5.84 -14.69 0.92
C ASP A 133 -6.44 -15.63 -0.14
N GLY A 134 -6.15 -15.36 -1.41
CA GLY A 134 -6.67 -16.19 -2.49
C GLY A 134 -6.03 -17.57 -2.63
N ASN A 135 -5.08 -17.93 -1.76
CA ASN A 135 -4.59 -19.30 -1.57
C ASN A 135 -5.25 -19.99 -0.36
N GLY A 136 -6.21 -19.33 0.32
CA GLY A 136 -6.85 -19.81 1.54
C GLY A 136 -6.03 -19.64 2.82
N LYS A 137 -4.89 -18.93 2.78
CA LYS A 137 -4.04 -18.66 3.94
C LYS A 137 -4.50 -17.41 4.68
N PRO A 138 -4.39 -17.33 6.02
CA PRO A 138 -4.67 -16.10 6.74
C PRO A 138 -3.75 -14.94 6.31
N ALA A 139 -4.33 -13.77 6.05
CA ALA A 139 -3.65 -12.51 5.75
C ALA A 139 -4.31 -11.35 6.50
N LEU A 140 -3.53 -10.30 6.76
CA LEU A 140 -4.01 -9.09 7.45
C LEU A 140 -4.58 -8.08 6.45
N GLN A 141 -5.83 -7.69 6.68
CA GLN A 141 -6.40 -6.47 6.15
C GLN A 141 -6.08 -5.33 7.13
N TYR A 142 -5.38 -4.32 6.63
CA TYR A 142 -4.91 -3.16 7.39
C TYR A 142 -5.97 -2.04 7.39
N PRO A 143 -6.01 -1.18 8.43
CA PRO A 143 -6.83 0.02 8.43
C PRO A 143 -6.51 0.96 7.27
N ALA A 144 -7.54 1.44 6.56
CA ALA A 144 -7.43 2.40 5.47
C ALA A 144 -7.86 3.80 5.92
N ALA A 145 -6.92 4.60 6.43
CA ALA A 145 -7.18 5.90 7.07
C ALA A 145 -7.79 6.99 6.15
N TRP A 146 -7.83 6.72 4.84
CA TRP A 146 -8.41 7.57 3.79
C TRP A 146 -9.78 7.11 3.30
N VAL A 147 -10.26 5.94 3.73
CA VAL A 147 -11.59 5.40 3.38
C VAL A 147 -12.56 5.78 4.50
N SER A 148 -13.53 6.66 4.21
CA SER A 148 -14.47 7.18 5.23
C SER A 148 -15.37 6.12 5.87
N ALA A 149 -15.56 4.97 5.21
CA ALA A 149 -16.27 3.82 5.72
C ALA A 149 -15.39 2.83 6.51
N ASP A 150 -14.07 3.05 6.58
CA ASP A 150 -13.19 2.22 7.42
C ASP A 150 -13.53 2.45 8.90
N PRO A 151 -13.70 1.40 9.72
CA PRO A 151 -14.08 1.54 11.11
C PRO A 151 -12.99 2.17 12.00
N SER A 152 -11.76 2.32 11.48
CA SER A 152 -10.66 3.08 12.09
C SER A 152 -10.55 4.52 11.55
N PHE A 153 -11.42 4.96 10.63
CA PHE A 153 -11.33 6.28 10.00
C PHE A 153 -11.37 7.43 11.02
N ASN A 154 -12.14 7.30 12.10
CA ASN A 154 -12.20 8.29 13.19
C ASN A 154 -11.24 7.97 14.36
N VAL A 155 -10.16 7.22 14.11
CA VAL A 155 -9.10 6.96 15.10
C VAL A 155 -7.87 7.79 14.74
N LEU A 156 -7.35 8.58 15.67
CA LEU A 156 -6.06 9.26 15.54
C LEU A 156 -4.94 8.21 15.57
N HIS A 157 -4.29 7.98 14.44
CA HIS A 157 -3.24 6.97 14.30
C HIS A 157 -2.27 7.28 13.17
N ASP A 158 -1.09 6.67 13.24
CA ASP A 158 -0.05 6.72 12.22
C ASP A 158 0.93 5.54 12.39
N CYS A 159 1.89 5.35 11.49
CA CYS A 159 2.87 4.26 11.58
C CYS A 159 4.28 4.60 11.09
N TRP A 160 5.25 3.78 11.51
CA TRP A 160 6.55 3.68 10.86
C TRP A 160 6.74 2.26 10.29
N GLU A 161 7.57 2.16 9.26
CA GLU A 161 7.81 0.95 8.47
C GLU A 161 9.22 0.41 8.73
N PHE A 162 9.36 -0.92 8.65
CA PHE A 162 10.65 -1.56 8.86
C PHE A 162 10.78 -2.92 8.17
N THR A 163 12.03 -3.28 7.89
CA THR A 163 12.48 -4.66 7.67
C THR A 163 13.65 -4.93 8.59
N TYR A 164 13.48 -5.88 9.51
CA TYR A 164 14.57 -6.42 10.33
C TYR A 164 14.88 -7.86 9.91
N SER A 165 16.13 -8.12 9.54
CA SER A 165 16.58 -9.38 8.96
C SER A 165 18.05 -9.67 9.31
N ASP A 166 18.61 -10.76 8.78
CA ASP A 166 20.06 -11.01 8.82
C ASP A 166 20.90 -9.97 8.06
N ALA A 167 20.29 -9.20 7.15
CA ALA A 167 20.95 -8.08 6.48
C ALA A 167 20.94 -6.77 7.30
N GLY A 168 20.35 -6.78 8.50
CA GLY A 168 20.24 -5.63 9.39
C GLY A 168 18.82 -5.07 9.51
N MET A 169 18.73 -3.80 9.88
CA MET A 169 17.50 -3.03 10.02
C MET A 169 17.45 -1.91 8.99
N PHE A 170 16.34 -1.86 8.26
CA PHE A 170 16.00 -0.83 7.29
C PHE A 170 14.65 -0.25 7.72
N CYS A 171 14.56 1.04 8.03
CA CYS A 171 13.32 1.60 8.58
C CYS A 171 13.12 3.08 8.25
N ASN A 172 11.85 3.49 8.22
CA ASN A 172 11.42 4.83 7.85
C ASN A 172 10.17 5.25 8.63
N THR A 173 10.08 6.54 8.95
CA THR A 173 8.77 7.17 9.12
C THR A 173 8.17 7.38 7.73
N THR A 174 6.86 7.25 7.58
CA THR A 174 6.20 7.33 6.26
C THR A 174 5.05 8.32 6.26
N ASN A 175 4.95 9.12 5.20
CA ASN A 175 3.80 9.99 4.95
C ASN A 175 3.16 9.73 3.57
N VAL A 176 3.52 8.63 2.89
CA VAL A 176 3.05 8.28 1.53
C VAL A 176 1.52 8.15 1.48
N ASP A 177 0.92 7.61 2.54
CA ASP A 177 -0.54 7.46 2.67
C ASP A 177 -1.20 8.66 3.38
N MET A 178 -0.58 9.17 4.44
CA MET A 178 -1.10 10.28 5.26
C MET A 178 -0.05 10.88 6.20
N PHE A 179 -0.34 12.04 6.78
CA PHE A 179 0.36 12.60 7.93
C PHE A 179 -0.63 12.83 9.09
N SER A 180 -0.34 12.29 10.28
CA SER A 180 -1.29 12.27 11.40
C SER A 180 -0.64 12.40 12.79
N VAL A 181 0.17 11.42 13.21
CA VAL A 181 0.82 11.37 14.55
C VAL A 181 2.31 11.62 14.36
N PRO A 182 2.86 12.76 14.80
CA PRO A 182 4.23 13.12 14.49
C PRO A 182 5.20 12.23 15.29
N MET A 183 6.08 11.52 14.60
CA MET A 183 6.99 10.58 15.24
C MET A 183 8.40 10.65 14.64
N ALA A 184 9.40 10.37 15.47
CA ALA A 184 10.79 10.25 15.05
C ALA A 184 11.32 8.86 15.40
N ILE A 185 12.23 8.36 14.59
CA ILE A 185 12.94 7.10 14.82
C ILE A 185 14.44 7.35 14.94
N LYS A 186 15.12 6.58 15.79
CA LYS A 186 16.58 6.64 15.96
C LYS A 186 17.15 5.22 16.05
N LEU A 187 17.89 4.83 15.02
CA LEU A 187 18.56 3.54 14.91
C LEU A 187 19.99 3.66 15.45
N THR A 188 20.38 2.73 16.34
CA THR A 188 21.73 2.62 16.89
C THR A 188 22.30 1.25 16.52
N GLY A 189 23.44 1.21 15.86
CA GLY A 189 24.14 0.00 15.44
C GLY A 189 25.63 0.26 15.22
N ALA A 190 26.14 -0.03 14.03
CA ALA A 190 27.47 0.43 13.62
C ALA A 190 27.56 1.98 13.57
N ARG A 191 26.42 2.66 13.36
CA ARG A 191 26.27 4.12 13.48
C ARG A 191 25.00 4.46 14.27
N THR A 192 24.91 5.71 14.74
CA THR A 192 23.68 6.28 15.30
C THR A 192 23.07 7.23 14.27
N GLN A 193 21.82 6.99 13.88
CA GLN A 193 21.10 7.75 12.86
C GLN A 193 19.67 8.05 13.35
N SER A 194 19.07 9.14 12.90
CA SER A 194 17.69 9.51 13.27
C SER A 194 17.01 10.33 12.19
N THR A 195 15.69 10.20 12.07
CA THR A 195 14.85 10.94 11.10
C THR A 195 13.39 11.02 11.57
N GLY A 196 12.53 11.74 10.86
CA GLY A 196 11.11 11.94 11.17
C GLY A 196 10.82 13.03 12.22
N ALA A 197 11.86 13.57 12.87
CA ALA A 197 11.69 14.67 13.82
C ALA A 197 11.20 15.94 13.11
N LEU A 198 10.10 16.52 13.60
CA LEU A 198 9.60 17.81 13.11
C LEU A 198 10.34 18.98 13.77
N VAL A 199 10.33 20.13 13.11
CA VAL A 199 10.71 21.41 13.72
C VAL A 199 9.76 21.81 14.85
N ASP A 200 10.14 22.76 15.70
CA ASP A 200 9.25 23.27 16.76
C ASP A 200 7.90 23.76 16.20
N GLY A 201 6.81 23.21 16.74
CA GLY A 201 5.44 23.46 16.25
C GLY A 201 5.16 22.91 14.84
N GLY A 202 6.03 22.04 14.30
CA GLY A 202 5.97 21.55 12.92
C GLY A 202 4.65 20.90 12.54
N ARG A 203 4.01 20.16 13.45
CA ARG A 203 2.67 19.59 13.21
C ARG A 203 1.64 20.68 12.91
N ASP A 204 1.55 21.69 13.77
CA ASP A 204 0.60 22.81 13.59
C ASP A 204 0.92 23.60 12.30
N LYS A 205 2.21 23.81 12.00
CA LYS A 205 2.65 24.45 10.75
C LYS A 205 2.26 23.67 9.50
N ILE A 206 2.41 22.33 9.51
CA ILE A 206 1.98 21.45 8.40
C ILE A 206 0.48 21.58 8.17
N PHE A 207 -0.34 21.46 9.23
CA PHE A 207 -1.80 21.60 9.12
C PHE A 207 -2.26 23.00 8.70
N ALA A 208 -1.58 24.06 9.16
CA ALA A 208 -1.86 25.43 8.74
C ALA A 208 -1.50 25.67 7.26
N ALA A 209 -0.31 25.25 6.85
CA ALA A 209 0.16 25.38 5.47
C ALA A 209 -0.71 24.59 4.49
N MET A 210 -1.15 23.38 4.87
CA MET A 210 -2.03 22.56 4.02
C MET A 210 -3.41 23.22 3.84
N ARG A 211 -3.99 23.80 4.90
CA ARG A 211 -5.27 24.55 4.79
C ARG A 211 -5.13 25.81 3.92
N ALA A 212 -3.96 26.43 3.89
CA ALA A 212 -3.68 27.60 3.06
C ALA A 212 -3.45 27.26 1.58
N GLU A 213 -3.16 25.99 1.25
CA GLU A 213 -2.89 25.53 -0.11
C GLU A 213 -4.22 25.20 -0.85
N PRO A 214 -4.68 26.01 -1.82
CA PRO A 214 -6.09 25.99 -2.26
C PRO A 214 -6.57 24.66 -2.88
N THR A 215 -5.67 23.89 -3.49
CA THR A 215 -5.99 22.59 -4.10
C THR A 215 -5.83 21.42 -3.12
N PHE A 216 -5.06 21.60 -2.04
CA PHE A 216 -4.72 20.54 -1.07
C PHE A 216 -5.48 20.68 0.26
N ASN A 217 -6.11 21.82 0.54
CA ASN A 217 -6.82 22.08 1.79
C ASN A 217 -7.90 21.05 2.16
N ARG A 218 -8.60 20.47 1.17
CA ARG A 218 -9.61 19.41 1.36
C ARG A 218 -9.02 18.06 1.79
N LEU A 219 -7.70 17.88 1.72
CA LEU A 219 -7.00 16.69 2.22
C LEU A 219 -6.87 16.69 3.75
N VAL A 220 -7.07 17.85 4.40
CA VAL A 220 -7.11 17.97 5.85
C VAL A 220 -8.44 17.42 6.37
N ILE A 221 -8.37 16.28 7.05
CA ILE A 221 -9.52 15.59 7.62
C ILE A 221 -9.71 16.00 9.08
N GLY A 222 -10.93 16.37 9.44
CA GLY A 222 -11.33 16.74 10.81
C GLY A 222 -10.61 17.97 11.36
N ASP A 223 -10.71 18.17 12.68
CA ASP A 223 -9.95 19.21 13.38
C ASP A 223 -8.53 18.72 13.69
N ASN A 224 -7.69 18.74 12.67
CA ASN A 224 -6.31 18.24 12.69
C ASN A 224 -6.20 16.74 13.05
N LEU A 225 -7.14 15.91 12.60
CA LEU A 225 -7.07 14.46 12.76
C LEU A 225 -5.93 13.89 11.90
N ARG A 226 -5.96 14.14 10.59
CA ARG A 226 -4.90 13.77 9.64
C ARG A 226 -4.93 14.63 8.38
N ILE A 227 -3.90 14.50 7.57
CA ILE A 227 -3.88 14.94 6.17
C ILE A 227 -3.68 13.68 5.33
N ILE A 228 -4.61 13.33 4.45
CA ILE A 228 -4.42 12.20 3.54
C ILE A 228 -3.55 12.62 2.34
N SER A 229 -2.80 11.70 1.76
CA SER A 229 -1.99 12.03 0.58
C SER A 229 -2.88 12.36 -0.63
N PRO A 230 -2.44 13.22 -1.56
CA PRO A 230 -3.25 13.67 -2.70
C PRO A 230 -3.71 12.51 -3.61
N GLY A 231 -2.95 11.41 -3.69
CA GLY A 231 -3.34 10.21 -4.46
C GLY A 231 -4.62 9.57 -3.89
N HIS A 232 -4.66 9.33 -2.58
CA HIS A 232 -5.87 8.87 -1.89
C HIS A 232 -6.98 9.93 -1.92
N GLY A 233 -6.61 11.21 -1.93
CA GLY A 233 -7.51 12.33 -2.15
C GLY A 233 -8.31 12.26 -3.45
N ILE A 234 -7.75 11.69 -4.53
CA ILE A 234 -8.48 11.46 -5.78
C ILE A 234 -9.60 10.43 -5.57
N GLY A 235 -9.27 9.27 -4.98
CA GLY A 235 -10.26 8.22 -4.69
C GLY A 235 -11.36 8.66 -3.71
N ALA A 236 -11.05 9.61 -2.83
CA ALA A 236 -12.01 10.22 -1.90
C ALA A 236 -12.83 11.40 -2.48
N GLY A 237 -12.57 11.83 -3.73
CA GLY A 237 -13.23 13.01 -4.32
C GLY A 237 -12.82 14.34 -3.68
N LEU A 238 -11.67 14.37 -3.00
CA LEU A 238 -11.10 15.51 -2.29
C LEU A 238 -10.02 16.25 -3.11
N PHE A 239 -9.39 15.58 -4.07
CA PHE A 239 -8.32 16.10 -4.93
C PHE A 239 -8.66 15.95 -6.43
N PRO A 240 -8.29 16.92 -7.30
CA PRO A 240 -8.56 16.82 -8.73
C PRO A 240 -7.71 15.74 -9.43
N ALA A 241 -8.39 14.82 -10.13
CA ALA A 241 -7.78 13.71 -10.87
C ALA A 241 -6.96 14.11 -12.10
N ASN A 242 -6.92 15.40 -12.43
CA ASN A 242 -6.21 16.00 -13.56
C ASN A 242 -5.18 17.06 -13.14
N TYR A 243 -4.81 17.13 -11.85
CA TYR A 243 -3.92 18.16 -11.30
C TYR A 243 -2.59 18.31 -12.04
N TYR A 244 -1.95 17.19 -12.40
CA TYR A 244 -0.65 17.18 -13.08
C TYR A 244 -0.75 17.29 -14.60
N ASP A 245 -1.93 17.19 -15.20
CA ASP A 245 -2.08 17.00 -16.65
C ASP A 245 -1.38 18.09 -17.47
N ALA A 246 -1.45 19.35 -17.04
CA ALA A 246 -0.77 20.47 -17.69
C ALA A 246 0.77 20.33 -17.62
N TYR A 247 1.32 19.94 -16.46
CA TYR A 247 2.76 19.72 -16.29
C TYR A 247 3.26 18.49 -17.06
N ILE A 248 2.47 17.40 -17.06
CA ILE A 248 2.74 16.20 -17.88
C ILE A 248 2.73 16.57 -19.37
N ASN A 249 1.78 17.38 -19.83
CA ASN A 249 1.75 17.87 -21.22
C ASN A 249 3.02 18.66 -21.58
N GLU A 250 3.49 19.53 -20.68
CA GLU A 250 4.72 20.32 -20.87
C GLU A 250 5.97 19.44 -20.94
N VAL A 251 6.11 18.46 -20.03
CA VAL A 251 7.19 17.47 -20.05
C VAL A 251 7.19 16.66 -21.35
N TRP A 252 6.03 16.17 -21.81
CA TRP A 252 5.93 15.43 -23.06
C TRP A 252 6.26 16.28 -24.28
N ALA A 253 5.83 17.54 -24.31
CA ALA A 253 6.13 18.47 -25.40
C ALA A 253 7.63 18.81 -25.47
N LYS A 254 8.25 19.12 -24.32
CA LYS A 254 9.70 19.42 -24.23
C LYS A 254 10.54 18.25 -24.73
N TYR A 255 10.25 17.03 -24.26
CA TYR A 255 11.04 15.85 -24.58
C TYR A 255 10.68 15.17 -25.90
N ALA A 256 9.79 15.75 -26.71
CA ALA A 256 9.69 15.41 -28.13
C ALA A 256 10.88 15.96 -28.95
N THR A 257 11.38 17.16 -28.59
CA THR A 257 12.44 17.86 -29.35
C THR A 257 13.79 17.91 -28.64
N THR A 258 13.82 17.70 -27.33
CA THR A 258 15.02 17.73 -26.47
C THR A 258 15.25 16.37 -25.80
N ASP A 259 16.50 16.03 -25.45
CA ASP A 259 16.81 14.82 -24.68
C ASP A 259 16.53 15.01 -23.17
N LEU A 260 15.99 13.98 -22.53
CA LEU A 260 15.97 13.79 -21.08
C LEU A 260 17.07 12.80 -20.70
N LYS A 261 17.99 13.18 -19.82
CA LYS A 261 19.04 12.26 -19.32
C LYS A 261 18.71 11.82 -17.90
N ILE A 262 18.64 10.52 -17.67
CA ILE A 262 18.41 9.93 -16.35
C ILE A 262 19.64 9.12 -15.93
N THR A 263 20.25 9.49 -14.82
CA THR A 263 21.40 8.81 -14.24
C THR A 263 20.97 7.98 -13.03
N THR A 264 21.43 6.73 -13.01
CA THR A 264 21.15 5.74 -11.97
C THR A 264 22.47 5.06 -11.56
N ASN A 265 22.42 4.13 -10.61
CA ASN A 265 23.57 3.26 -10.30
C ASN A 265 23.98 2.31 -11.45
N ARG A 266 23.21 2.24 -12.55
CA ARG A 266 23.55 1.49 -13.78
C ARG A 266 24.20 2.34 -14.87
N GLY A 267 24.26 3.66 -14.70
CA GLY A 267 24.75 4.61 -15.71
C GLY A 267 23.70 5.66 -16.09
N THR A 268 24.00 6.41 -17.14
CA THR A 268 23.13 7.46 -17.69
C THR A 268 22.43 6.98 -18.95
N PHE A 269 21.11 7.12 -18.98
CA PHE A 269 20.23 6.79 -20.10
C PHE A 269 19.70 8.06 -20.75
N THR A 270 19.62 8.09 -22.08
CA THR A 270 19.11 9.21 -22.88
C THR A 270 17.73 8.89 -23.43
N GLY A 271 16.75 9.72 -23.09
CA GLY A 271 15.34 9.52 -23.39
C GLY A 271 14.74 10.58 -24.31
N ARG A 272 13.83 10.15 -25.19
CA ARG A 272 13.06 11.01 -26.10
C ARG A 272 11.63 10.52 -26.23
N VAL A 273 10.68 11.45 -26.31
CA VAL A 273 9.28 11.15 -26.65
C VAL A 273 9.18 10.92 -28.16
N ASN A 274 8.83 9.70 -28.55
CA ASN A 274 8.57 9.31 -29.94
C ASN A 274 7.33 8.40 -29.98
N GLY A 275 6.47 8.56 -30.99
CA GLY A 275 5.20 7.81 -31.09
C GLY A 275 4.29 7.95 -29.85
N GLY A 276 4.39 9.07 -29.12
CA GLY A 276 3.67 9.31 -27.86
C GLY A 276 4.27 8.65 -26.61
N ARG A 277 5.32 7.84 -26.74
CA ARG A 277 5.99 7.14 -25.62
C ARG A 277 7.37 7.75 -25.34
N LEU A 278 7.74 7.85 -24.07
CA LEU A 278 9.08 8.27 -23.66
C LEU A 278 10.01 7.03 -23.72
N THR A 279 10.89 6.99 -24.72
CA THR A 279 11.77 5.86 -25.01
C THR A 279 13.20 6.21 -24.66
N PHE A 280 13.91 5.32 -23.98
CA PHE A 280 15.30 5.48 -23.59
C PHE A 280 16.22 4.50 -24.33
N ASP A 281 17.52 4.80 -24.36
CA ASP A 281 18.57 3.86 -24.75
C ASP A 281 18.85 2.82 -23.63
N GLY A 282 19.90 2.02 -23.79
CA GLY A 282 20.43 1.15 -22.73
C GLY A 282 19.54 -0.04 -22.30
N GLY A 283 18.46 -0.35 -23.03
CA GLY A 283 17.58 -1.49 -22.74
C GLY A 283 16.45 -1.21 -21.76
N VAL A 284 16.25 0.07 -21.39
CA VAL A 284 15.12 0.54 -20.58
C VAL A 284 13.81 0.41 -21.36
N ALA A 285 12.75 -0.13 -20.75
CA ALA A 285 11.44 -0.19 -21.40
C ALA A 285 10.83 1.21 -21.57
N SER A 286 10.14 1.45 -22.69
CA SER A 286 9.52 2.76 -22.96
C SER A 286 8.35 3.04 -22.03
N PHE A 287 8.26 4.27 -21.52
CA PHE A 287 7.20 4.71 -20.61
C PHE A 287 6.01 5.30 -21.40
N GLY A 288 4.80 4.99 -20.95
CA GLY A 288 3.58 5.63 -21.44
C GLY A 288 3.47 7.07 -20.95
N LYS A 289 2.52 7.83 -21.49
CA LYS A 289 2.19 9.13 -20.92
C LYS A 289 1.37 8.94 -19.63
N PRO A 290 1.84 9.42 -18.47
CA PRO A 290 1.19 9.21 -17.20
C PRO A 290 -0.04 10.10 -17.04
N THR A 291 -0.85 9.71 -16.07
CA THR A 291 -1.94 10.47 -15.47
C THR A 291 -1.45 11.12 -14.17
N THR A 292 -2.28 12.00 -13.60
CA THR A 292 -2.09 12.52 -12.24
C THR A 292 -1.99 11.39 -11.20
N THR A 293 -2.73 10.29 -11.37
CA THR A 293 -2.69 9.12 -10.46
C THR A 293 -1.34 8.40 -10.55
N ASP A 294 -0.85 8.14 -11.76
CA ASP A 294 0.46 7.50 -11.98
C ASP A 294 1.60 8.31 -11.33
N VAL A 295 1.54 9.65 -11.43
CA VAL A 295 2.51 10.53 -10.76
C VAL A 295 2.44 10.41 -9.24
N LEU A 296 1.25 10.48 -8.66
CA LEU A 296 1.10 10.55 -7.20
C LEU A 296 1.40 9.23 -6.49
N PHE A 297 1.08 8.09 -7.11
CA PHE A 297 1.43 6.77 -6.58
C PHE A 297 2.79 6.26 -7.07
N CYS A 298 3.36 6.88 -8.11
CA CYS A 298 4.53 6.40 -8.85
C CYS A 298 4.36 4.97 -9.39
N ASP A 299 3.18 4.69 -9.96
CA ASP A 299 2.77 3.39 -10.49
C ASP A 299 2.25 3.54 -11.94
N GLY A 300 1.71 2.45 -12.51
CA GLY A 300 1.08 2.44 -13.82
C GLY A 300 2.05 2.82 -14.92
N ALA A 301 1.84 3.98 -15.56
CA ALA A 301 2.76 4.49 -16.58
C ALA A 301 4.17 4.82 -16.06
N LEU A 302 4.37 4.89 -14.74
CA LEU A 302 5.64 5.16 -14.05
C LEU A 302 6.14 4.00 -13.16
N VAL A 303 5.55 2.80 -13.31
CA VAL A 303 5.90 1.62 -12.53
C VAL A 303 7.42 1.35 -12.51
N SER A 304 7.94 1.00 -11.33
CA SER A 304 9.35 0.63 -11.12
C SER A 304 9.51 -0.88 -10.94
N PRO A 305 9.68 -1.68 -12.01
CA PRO A 305 9.90 -3.12 -11.89
C PRO A 305 11.29 -3.43 -11.33
N ASN A 306 11.42 -4.52 -10.57
CA ASN A 306 12.70 -5.04 -10.09
C ASN A 306 13.54 -5.74 -11.19
N ASP A 307 13.55 -5.19 -12.40
CA ASP A 307 14.34 -5.66 -13.55
C ASP A 307 15.81 -5.19 -13.51
N GLY A 308 16.11 -4.24 -12.62
CA GLY A 308 17.44 -3.68 -12.39
C GLY A 308 17.88 -2.61 -13.39
N VAL A 309 17.02 -2.19 -14.34
CA VAL A 309 17.30 -1.16 -15.36
C VAL A 309 16.11 -0.21 -15.56
N THR A 310 14.93 -0.70 -15.95
CA THR A 310 13.73 0.14 -16.11
C THR A 310 13.26 0.69 -14.77
N GLY A 311 13.28 -0.13 -13.70
CA GLY A 311 12.90 0.30 -12.36
C GLY A 311 13.60 1.56 -11.88
N PRO A 312 14.94 1.56 -11.79
CA PRO A 312 15.72 2.75 -11.43
C PRO A 312 15.41 4.01 -12.28
N VAL A 313 15.04 3.85 -13.56
CA VAL A 313 14.63 4.98 -14.42
C VAL A 313 13.21 5.45 -14.08
N GLY A 314 12.26 4.53 -13.88
CA GLY A 314 10.89 4.83 -13.46
C GLY A 314 10.85 5.56 -12.10
N ALA A 315 11.69 5.15 -11.15
CA ALA A 315 11.81 5.82 -9.86
C ALA A 315 12.27 7.29 -10.00
N VAL A 316 13.31 7.55 -10.82
CA VAL A 316 13.78 8.92 -11.09
C VAL A 316 12.72 9.75 -11.82
N LEU A 317 11.95 9.17 -12.74
CA LEU A 317 10.81 9.85 -13.38
C LEU A 317 9.74 10.22 -12.35
N GLY A 318 9.30 9.27 -11.51
CA GLY A 318 8.29 9.50 -10.46
C GLY A 318 8.68 10.61 -9.49
N ALA A 319 9.94 10.62 -9.03
CA ALA A 319 10.49 11.69 -8.22
C ALA A 319 10.56 13.03 -8.96
N GLY A 320 10.96 13.01 -10.24
CA GLY A 320 11.03 14.20 -11.09
C GLY A 320 9.66 14.85 -11.34
N PHE A 321 8.59 14.06 -11.48
CA PHE A 321 7.21 14.58 -11.57
C PHE A 321 6.73 15.15 -10.23
N ASN A 322 6.89 14.41 -9.12
CA ASN A 322 6.44 14.89 -7.80
C ASN A 322 7.13 16.18 -7.37
N ARG A 323 8.44 16.29 -7.63
CA ARG A 323 9.25 17.49 -7.34
C ARG A 323 9.14 18.57 -8.43
N SER A 324 8.42 18.29 -9.52
CA SER A 324 8.29 19.13 -10.72
C SER A 324 9.60 19.70 -11.27
N THR A 325 10.64 18.88 -11.30
CA THR A 325 11.97 19.26 -11.79
C THR A 325 12.18 18.93 -13.27
N LEU A 326 11.37 18.05 -13.87
CA LEU A 326 11.57 17.56 -15.25
C LEU A 326 11.56 18.67 -16.30
N VAL A 327 10.70 19.69 -16.19
CA VAL A 327 10.68 20.83 -17.13
C VAL A 327 11.94 21.68 -16.99
N SER A 328 12.40 21.97 -15.78
CA SER A 328 13.54 22.87 -15.53
C SER A 328 14.90 22.18 -15.67
N HIS A 329 15.00 20.89 -15.35
CA HIS A 329 16.26 20.14 -15.29
C HIS A 329 16.20 18.91 -16.22
N PRO A 330 16.84 18.96 -17.41
CA PRO A 330 16.89 17.83 -18.34
C PRO A 330 17.92 16.76 -17.98
N ASN A 331 18.77 17.00 -16.97
CA ASN A 331 19.61 15.99 -16.37
C ASN A 331 19.03 15.64 -15.00
N GLN A 332 18.70 14.36 -14.79
CA GLN A 332 17.97 13.85 -13.64
C GLN A 332 18.68 12.64 -13.02
N PRO A 333 18.49 12.38 -11.72
CA PRO A 333 17.84 13.25 -10.75
C PRO A 333 18.68 14.51 -10.47
N THR A 334 18.05 15.65 -10.24
CA THR A 334 18.72 16.81 -9.62
C THR A 334 18.92 16.53 -8.12
N THR A 335 20.13 16.78 -7.61
CA THR A 335 20.51 16.57 -6.20
C THR A 335 20.37 17.83 -5.35
N ASP A 336 20.08 18.99 -5.94
CA ASP A 336 19.91 20.25 -5.19
C ASP A 336 18.44 20.42 -4.76
N PRO A 337 18.11 20.31 -3.46
CA PRO A 337 16.74 20.50 -2.98
C PRO A 337 16.21 21.92 -3.17
N SER A 338 17.09 22.90 -3.40
CA SER A 338 16.68 24.27 -3.77
C SER A 338 15.91 24.31 -5.09
N THR A 339 16.04 23.28 -5.94
CA THR A 339 15.35 23.16 -7.23
C THR A 339 13.96 22.51 -7.13
N PHE A 340 13.61 21.88 -6.01
CA PHE A 340 12.37 21.10 -5.88
C PHE A 340 11.15 21.99 -5.66
N TYR A 341 10.01 21.55 -6.18
CA TYR A 341 8.68 22.13 -5.95
C TYR A 341 8.58 23.63 -6.30
N LYS A 342 9.27 24.06 -7.37
CA LYS A 342 9.26 25.46 -7.86
C LYS A 342 8.24 25.76 -8.94
N ALA A 343 7.71 24.74 -9.60
CA ALA A 343 6.59 24.89 -10.52
C ALA A 343 5.27 25.09 -9.75
N PRO A 344 4.29 25.87 -10.26
CA PRO A 344 2.97 26.03 -9.62
C PRO A 344 2.16 24.73 -9.50
N ILE A 345 2.47 23.73 -10.32
CA ILE A 345 1.94 22.37 -10.22
C ILE A 345 3.09 21.51 -9.68
N SER A 346 2.95 20.98 -8.46
CA SER A 346 3.94 20.10 -7.82
C SER A 346 3.31 19.30 -6.67
N ASN A 347 4.05 18.42 -5.99
CA ASN A 347 3.52 17.74 -4.82
C ASN A 347 3.60 18.68 -3.60
N HIS A 348 2.66 19.63 -3.50
CA HIS A 348 2.63 20.59 -2.38
C HIS A 348 2.45 19.90 -1.02
N PHE A 349 1.87 18.69 -0.98
CA PHE A 349 1.83 17.85 0.21
C PHE A 349 3.24 17.46 0.67
N SER A 350 4.05 16.84 -0.18
CA SER A 350 5.44 16.50 0.17
C SER A 350 6.29 17.76 0.42
N ARG A 351 6.15 18.82 -0.41
CA ARG A 351 6.79 20.14 -0.21
C ARG A 351 6.59 20.69 1.21
N ILE A 352 5.37 20.64 1.73
CA ILE A 352 5.01 21.14 3.06
C ILE A 352 5.60 20.24 4.15
N LEU A 353 5.61 18.92 3.95
CA LEU A 353 6.20 17.97 4.90
C LEU A 353 7.73 18.16 5.03
N HIS A 354 8.49 18.16 3.92
CA HIS A 354 9.94 18.40 3.95
C HIS A 354 10.28 19.71 4.66
N ALA A 355 9.55 20.79 4.36
CA ALA A 355 9.79 22.12 4.94
C ALA A 355 9.57 22.20 6.47
N ASN A 356 8.97 21.17 7.09
CA ASN A 356 8.69 21.10 8.52
C ASN A 356 9.35 19.89 9.22
N HIS A 357 10.09 19.05 8.51
CA HIS A 357 10.98 18.06 9.09
C HIS A 357 12.36 18.70 9.38
N ALA A 358 12.94 18.39 10.54
CA ALA A 358 14.12 19.07 11.06
C ALA A 358 15.43 18.73 10.30
N ASP A 359 15.47 17.56 9.66
CA ASP A 359 16.52 17.12 8.73
C ASP A 359 16.19 17.44 7.26
N GLY A 360 15.03 18.05 6.98
CA GLY A 360 14.50 18.28 5.64
C GLY A 360 14.03 17.01 4.93
N LYS A 361 14.02 15.84 5.59
CA LYS A 361 13.67 14.55 4.99
C LYS A 361 12.26 14.13 5.37
N SER A 362 11.54 13.57 4.41
CA SER A 362 10.17 13.11 4.55
C SER A 362 9.89 12.07 3.48
N TYR A 363 9.19 10.99 3.81
CA TYR A 363 8.70 10.03 2.82
C TYR A 363 7.32 10.49 2.32
N GLY A 364 7.27 11.54 1.50
CA GLY A 364 6.01 12.19 1.08
C GLY A 364 5.35 11.59 -0.17
N PHE A 365 6.07 10.77 -0.93
CA PHE A 365 5.58 9.94 -2.04
C PHE A 365 6.51 8.73 -2.23
N ALA A 366 6.08 7.71 -2.99
CA ALA A 366 6.73 6.38 -3.01
C ALA A 366 8.24 6.36 -3.39
N TYR A 367 8.73 7.35 -4.15
CA TYR A 367 10.14 7.46 -4.55
C TYR A 367 10.85 8.72 -4.01
N ASP A 368 10.50 9.18 -2.80
CA ASP A 368 11.22 10.29 -2.15
C ASP A 368 12.67 9.92 -1.75
N ASP A 369 12.98 8.62 -1.71
CA ASP A 369 14.31 8.05 -1.50
C ASP A 369 15.29 8.34 -2.65
N VAL A 370 14.78 8.68 -3.84
CA VAL A 370 15.61 9.18 -4.95
C VAL A 370 16.37 10.41 -4.47
N VAL A 371 17.71 10.29 -4.51
CA VAL A 371 18.69 11.25 -3.98
C VAL A 371 18.57 11.56 -2.48
N ASP A 372 18.12 10.58 -1.69
CA ASP A 372 18.21 10.53 -0.22
C ASP A 372 17.41 11.61 0.54
N PHE A 373 16.17 11.88 0.11
CA PHE A 373 15.24 12.79 0.80
C PHE A 373 14.10 12.10 1.57
N ALA A 374 13.90 10.80 1.41
CA ALA A 374 13.00 10.03 2.26
C ALA A 374 13.47 10.05 3.72
N SER A 375 12.53 10.04 4.67
CA SER A 375 12.79 9.89 6.10
C SER A 375 13.13 8.43 6.45
N TYR A 376 14.23 7.95 5.90
CA TYR A 376 14.71 6.56 5.93
C TYR A 376 16.11 6.47 6.54
N ILE A 377 16.35 5.42 7.34
CA ILE A 377 17.64 5.09 7.95
C ILE A 377 17.87 3.57 7.94
N GLN A 378 19.15 3.16 7.87
CA GLN A 378 19.51 1.74 7.87
C GLN A 378 20.84 1.46 8.59
N ASP A 379 20.96 0.28 9.18
CA ASP A 379 22.20 -0.23 9.75
C ASP A 379 22.27 -1.76 9.60
N GLU A 380 23.39 -2.27 9.08
CA GLU A 380 23.62 -3.71 8.84
C GLU A 380 23.91 -4.49 10.13
N ARG A 381 24.20 -3.79 11.24
CA ARG A 381 24.49 -4.37 12.57
C ARG A 381 23.71 -3.61 13.65
N PRO A 382 22.37 -3.61 13.59
CA PRO A 382 21.55 -2.83 14.50
C PRO A 382 21.61 -3.41 15.92
N ALA A 383 21.79 -2.54 16.91
CA ALA A 383 21.78 -2.88 18.33
C ALA A 383 20.45 -2.48 19.00
N SER A 384 19.89 -1.33 18.65
CA SER A 384 18.58 -0.88 19.13
C SER A 384 17.89 0.13 18.23
N ILE A 385 16.56 0.22 18.36
CA ILE A 385 15.71 1.23 17.71
C ILE A 385 14.91 1.99 18.79
N GLU A 386 15.06 3.32 18.82
CA GLU A 386 14.24 4.22 19.61
C GLU A 386 13.13 4.79 18.72
N VAL A 387 11.89 4.71 19.19
CA VAL A 387 10.71 5.33 18.56
C VAL A 387 10.17 6.39 19.50
N ARG A 388 9.94 7.59 19.00
CA ARG A 388 9.51 8.74 19.79
C ARG A 388 8.24 9.33 19.19
N LEU A 389 7.14 9.25 19.92
CA LEU A 389 5.94 10.02 19.61
C LEU A 389 6.19 11.47 20.05
N THR A 390 6.42 12.35 19.09
CA THR A 390 6.89 13.73 19.32
C THR A 390 5.74 14.68 19.71
N PRO A 391 6.04 15.89 20.22
CA PRO A 391 5.02 16.84 20.68
C PRO A 391 3.98 17.18 19.60
N PHE A 392 2.71 17.19 19.99
CA PHE A 392 1.61 17.51 19.09
C PHE A 392 1.47 19.00 18.72
N GLY A 393 2.31 19.88 19.26
CA GLY A 393 2.18 21.33 19.13
C GLY A 393 1.19 21.94 20.12
N ALA A 394 0.84 23.21 19.93
CA ALA A 394 -0.16 23.90 20.72
C ALA A 394 -1.59 23.55 20.26
N GLY A 395 -1.79 23.36 18.95
CA GLY A 395 -3.10 23.09 18.35
C GLY A 395 -3.81 21.86 18.90
N ASN A 396 -5.14 21.93 19.01
CA ASN A 396 -5.94 20.81 19.53
C ASN A 396 -5.92 19.63 18.54
N PRO A 397 -5.48 18.43 18.95
CA PRO A 397 -5.64 17.21 18.16
C PRO A 397 -6.91 16.51 18.62
N ASN A 398 -8.07 16.96 18.13
CA ASN A 398 -9.32 16.29 18.42
C ASN A 398 -9.38 14.98 17.60
N PRO A 399 -9.40 13.78 18.23
CA PRO A 399 -9.18 12.53 17.50
C PRO A 399 -10.34 12.08 16.61
N GLY A 400 -11.46 12.81 16.57
CA GLY A 400 -12.58 12.54 15.67
C GLY A 400 -13.59 13.69 15.65
N PRO A 401 -14.59 13.64 14.75
CA PRO A 401 -15.67 14.62 14.76
C PRO A 401 -16.52 14.45 16.03
N THR A 402 -16.60 15.52 16.83
CA THR A 402 -17.78 15.75 17.68
C THR A 402 -19.03 15.69 16.79
N ALA A 403 -20.16 15.23 17.35
CA ALA A 403 -21.39 14.89 16.63
C ALA A 403 -21.69 15.80 15.41
N ALA A 404 -22.07 15.16 14.30
CA ALA A 404 -22.27 15.80 13.00
C ALA A 404 -23.00 17.15 13.11
N PRO A 405 -22.52 18.23 12.43
CA PRO A 405 -23.21 19.51 12.43
C PRO A 405 -24.60 19.33 11.83
N THR A 406 -25.62 19.43 12.68
CA THR A 406 -27.02 19.48 12.24
C THR A 406 -27.22 20.74 11.41
N GLY A 407 -27.54 20.56 10.13
CA GLY A 407 -28.20 21.58 9.32
C GLY A 407 -27.37 22.81 8.95
N SER A 408 -26.79 22.77 7.76
CA SER A 408 -26.99 23.86 6.81
C SER A 408 -27.34 23.24 5.46
N PRO A 409 -28.29 23.80 4.70
CA PRO A 409 -28.93 23.09 3.61
C PRO A 409 -27.92 22.73 2.53
N ILE A 410 -27.80 21.43 2.26
CA ILE A 410 -27.19 20.96 1.01
C ILE A 410 -28.06 21.52 -0.10
N ILE A 411 -27.55 22.50 -0.84
CA ILE A 411 -28.06 22.76 -2.18
C ILE A 411 -27.80 21.48 -2.96
N VAL A 412 -28.88 20.76 -3.26
CA VAL A 412 -28.85 19.63 -4.19
C VAL A 412 -28.57 20.23 -5.56
N VAL A 413 -27.28 20.40 -5.87
CA VAL A 413 -26.83 20.57 -7.24
C VAL A 413 -27.21 19.28 -7.96
N PRO A 414 -28.07 19.32 -8.98
CA PRO A 414 -28.39 18.12 -9.75
C PRO A 414 -27.10 17.52 -10.32
N PRO A 415 -26.98 16.19 -10.46
CA PRO A 415 -25.80 15.60 -11.06
C PRO A 415 -25.56 16.23 -12.44
N PRO A 416 -24.29 16.53 -12.80
CA PRO A 416 -24.00 17.14 -14.08
C PRO A 416 -24.51 16.22 -15.19
N THR A 417 -25.40 16.75 -16.04
CA THR A 417 -25.90 16.03 -17.22
C THR A 417 -24.80 15.98 -18.28
N THR A 418 -23.79 15.15 -18.05
CA THR A 418 -22.84 14.74 -19.08
C THR A 418 -23.54 13.76 -20.02
N SER A 419 -23.67 14.16 -21.28
CA SER A 419 -24.34 13.44 -22.36
C SER A 419 -23.88 11.98 -22.50
N SER A 420 -24.84 11.06 -22.55
CA SER A 420 -24.63 9.63 -22.78
C SER A 420 -23.98 9.32 -24.14
N PRO A 421 -23.06 8.34 -24.18
CA PRO A 421 -22.86 7.48 -25.35
C PRO A 421 -23.75 6.23 -25.24
N THR A 422 -24.68 6.08 -26.19
CA THR A 422 -25.23 4.80 -26.71
C THR A 422 -25.31 3.55 -25.81
N GLY A 423 -26.53 3.24 -25.35
CA GLY A 423 -27.24 2.07 -25.88
C GLY A 423 -26.88 0.64 -25.40
N GLY A 424 -26.17 0.47 -24.29
CA GLY A 424 -26.00 -0.86 -23.67
C GLY A 424 -27.27 -1.38 -22.97
N ALA A 425 -27.67 -2.62 -23.23
CA ALA A 425 -28.80 -3.24 -22.52
C ALA A 425 -28.46 -3.52 -21.04
N THR A 426 -29.33 -3.10 -20.13
CA THR A 426 -29.18 -3.36 -18.69
C THR A 426 -29.30 -4.86 -18.38
N ARG A 427 -28.36 -5.41 -17.62
CA ARG A 427 -28.34 -6.84 -17.23
C ARG A 427 -28.69 -7.01 -15.75
N SER A 428 -29.27 -8.14 -15.35
CA SER A 428 -29.53 -8.38 -13.91
C SER A 428 -28.26 -8.80 -13.18
N ALA A 429 -28.02 -8.22 -12.00
CA ALA A 429 -26.91 -8.59 -11.11
C ALA A 429 -26.97 -10.07 -10.66
N TYR A 430 -28.18 -10.63 -10.59
CA TYR A 430 -28.44 -11.98 -10.09
C TYR A 430 -28.29 -13.07 -11.17
N ALA A 431 -28.13 -12.68 -12.44
CA ALA A 431 -27.71 -13.58 -13.51
C ALA A 431 -26.19 -13.78 -13.46
N ARG A 432 -25.70 -14.87 -14.07
CA ARG A 432 -24.27 -15.01 -14.37
C ARG A 432 -23.89 -13.99 -15.44
N ILE A 433 -22.79 -13.29 -15.22
CA ILE A 433 -22.22 -12.31 -16.15
C ILE A 433 -20.83 -12.83 -16.54
N GLU A 434 -20.71 -13.34 -17.77
CA GLU A 434 -19.43 -13.81 -18.31
C GLU A 434 -18.45 -12.62 -18.44
N ALA A 435 -17.20 -12.79 -18.03
CA ALA A 435 -16.25 -11.70 -17.90
C ALA A 435 -15.78 -11.16 -19.25
N GLU A 436 -15.66 -12.02 -20.28
CA GLU A 436 -15.35 -11.63 -21.65
C GLU A 436 -16.47 -10.82 -22.32
N SER A 437 -17.67 -10.77 -21.70
CA SER A 437 -18.77 -9.90 -22.11
C SER A 437 -18.64 -8.47 -21.53
N PHE A 438 -17.39 -8.03 -21.33
CA PHE A 438 -17.06 -6.66 -20.97
C PHE A 438 -17.42 -5.70 -22.10
N VAL A 439 -17.79 -4.46 -21.76
CA VAL A 439 -18.05 -3.38 -22.72
C VAL A 439 -16.82 -2.52 -22.98
N ALA A 440 -15.87 -2.52 -22.05
CA ALA A 440 -14.57 -1.87 -22.15
C ALA A 440 -13.55 -2.58 -21.23
N GLN A 441 -12.26 -2.44 -21.49
CA GLN A 441 -11.19 -3.00 -20.67
C GLN A 441 -9.91 -2.16 -20.75
N GLY A 442 -9.01 -2.33 -19.78
CA GLY A 442 -7.61 -1.91 -19.89
C GLY A 442 -6.66 -3.01 -19.42
N GLY A 443 -5.62 -3.26 -20.22
CA GLY A 443 -4.50 -4.18 -19.95
C GLY A 443 -4.80 -5.68 -20.13
N THR A 444 -6.06 -6.09 -20.06
CA THR A 444 -6.46 -7.51 -20.17
C THR A 444 -6.53 -8.01 -21.62
N GLN A 445 -6.52 -9.33 -21.78
CA GLN A 445 -6.85 -10.02 -23.03
C GLN A 445 -7.93 -11.09 -22.78
N THR A 446 -8.33 -11.82 -23.83
CA THR A 446 -9.19 -13.01 -23.67
C THR A 446 -8.55 -14.23 -24.32
N GLU A 447 -8.76 -15.40 -23.71
CA GLU A 447 -8.31 -16.70 -24.22
C GLU A 447 -9.45 -17.73 -24.20
N ASN A 448 -9.17 -18.97 -24.60
CA ASN A 448 -10.15 -20.06 -24.59
C ASN A 448 -10.29 -20.62 -23.17
N CYS A 449 -11.53 -20.72 -22.66
CA CYS A 449 -11.81 -21.27 -21.34
C CYS A 449 -12.01 -22.79 -21.41
N SER A 450 -11.38 -23.54 -20.50
CA SER A 450 -11.53 -24.99 -20.40
C SER A 450 -12.91 -25.45 -19.92
N GLU A 451 -13.72 -24.55 -19.37
CA GLU A 451 -15.14 -24.80 -19.04
C GLU A 451 -16.07 -24.53 -20.26
N GLY A 452 -15.49 -24.17 -21.41
CA GLY A 452 -16.18 -23.74 -22.63
C GLY A 452 -16.22 -22.22 -22.76
N GLY A 453 -16.32 -21.72 -24.00
CA GLY A 453 -16.33 -20.28 -24.27
C GLY A 453 -14.94 -19.63 -24.19
N ARG A 454 -14.89 -18.39 -23.73
CA ARG A 454 -13.65 -17.64 -23.48
C ARG A 454 -13.55 -17.26 -22.01
N ASN A 455 -12.45 -16.66 -21.62
CA ASN A 455 -12.30 -16.00 -20.32
C ASN A 455 -11.43 -14.75 -20.48
N VAL A 456 -11.50 -13.85 -19.50
CA VAL A 456 -10.53 -12.75 -19.35
C VAL A 456 -9.25 -13.32 -18.77
N ALA A 457 -8.11 -12.90 -19.31
CA ALA A 457 -6.77 -13.43 -19.00
C ALA A 457 -5.68 -12.36 -19.16
N TYR A 458 -4.45 -12.73 -18.81
CA TYR A 458 -3.27 -11.85 -18.79
C TYR A 458 -3.51 -10.63 -17.90
N VAL A 459 -4.05 -10.88 -16.70
CA VAL A 459 -4.51 -9.84 -15.77
C VAL A 459 -3.46 -9.60 -14.69
N SER A 460 -2.91 -8.41 -14.70
CA SER A 460 -1.83 -7.89 -13.87
C SER A 460 -2.32 -6.75 -12.94
N ASN A 461 -1.40 -6.12 -12.20
CA ASN A 461 -1.73 -4.96 -11.35
C ASN A 461 -2.12 -3.73 -12.19
N GLY A 462 -3.27 -3.13 -11.88
CA GLY A 462 -3.79 -1.92 -12.55
C GLY A 462 -4.78 -2.20 -13.68
N ASP A 463 -4.95 -3.47 -14.05
CA ASP A 463 -5.87 -3.86 -15.12
C ASP A 463 -7.33 -3.79 -14.69
N TRP A 464 -8.26 -3.73 -15.65
CA TRP A 464 -9.69 -3.63 -15.36
C TRP A 464 -10.58 -4.05 -16.55
N ILE A 465 -11.83 -4.39 -16.23
CA ILE A 465 -12.93 -4.56 -17.20
C ILE A 465 -14.18 -3.78 -16.72
N SER A 466 -14.94 -3.19 -17.64
CA SER A 466 -16.30 -2.71 -17.40
C SER A 466 -17.30 -3.76 -17.88
N LEU A 467 -18.25 -4.11 -17.02
CA LEU A 467 -19.39 -4.98 -17.31
C LEU A 467 -20.64 -4.18 -17.72
N GLY A 468 -20.52 -2.87 -17.93
CA GLY A 468 -21.65 -2.02 -18.34
C GLY A 468 -22.74 -1.94 -17.27
N ARG A 469 -23.97 -1.65 -17.69
CA ARG A 469 -25.10 -1.39 -16.77
C ARG A 469 -25.67 -2.67 -16.18
N ILE A 470 -25.58 -2.81 -14.85
CA ILE A 470 -26.09 -3.95 -14.08
C ILE A 470 -27.15 -3.46 -13.08
N ASP A 471 -28.31 -4.13 -13.04
CA ASP A 471 -29.43 -3.87 -12.15
C ASP A 471 -29.44 -4.81 -10.94
N PHE A 472 -29.27 -4.24 -9.75
CA PHE A 472 -29.32 -4.90 -8.45
C PHE A 472 -30.73 -4.88 -7.83
N GLY A 473 -31.68 -4.14 -8.41
CA GLY A 473 -33.03 -3.99 -7.90
C GLY A 473 -33.11 -3.23 -6.57
N THR A 474 -34.26 -3.31 -5.89
CA THR A 474 -34.53 -2.57 -4.63
C THR A 474 -34.15 -3.32 -3.36
N ALA A 475 -33.96 -4.63 -3.43
CA ALA A 475 -33.46 -5.43 -2.31
C ALA A 475 -31.92 -5.51 -2.42
N PRO A 476 -31.15 -5.14 -1.38
CA PRO A 476 -29.71 -4.99 -1.49
C PRO A 476 -29.00 -6.32 -1.77
N ALA A 477 -28.12 -6.31 -2.76
CA ALA A 477 -27.06 -7.31 -2.87
C ALA A 477 -26.01 -7.09 -1.78
N LYS A 478 -25.50 -8.18 -1.19
CA LYS A 478 -24.57 -8.19 -0.04
C LYS A 478 -23.37 -9.11 -0.23
N GLN A 479 -23.36 -9.83 -1.34
CA GLN A 479 -22.35 -10.80 -1.70
C GLN A 479 -22.21 -10.86 -3.22
N PHE A 480 -21.05 -11.33 -3.65
CA PHE A 480 -20.80 -11.71 -5.03
C PHE A 480 -19.94 -12.97 -5.06
N GLN A 481 -19.89 -13.62 -6.20
CA GLN A 481 -19.01 -14.76 -6.43
C GLN A 481 -18.37 -14.63 -7.81
N ILE A 482 -17.09 -14.99 -7.90
CA ILE A 482 -16.33 -14.97 -9.15
C ILE A 482 -15.81 -16.38 -9.44
N ARG A 483 -15.94 -16.81 -10.70
CA ARG A 483 -15.26 -17.99 -11.23
C ARG A 483 -13.89 -17.57 -11.76
N ALA A 484 -12.85 -17.89 -11.02
CA ALA A 484 -11.48 -17.50 -11.31
C ALA A 484 -10.54 -18.70 -11.38
N ALA A 485 -9.46 -18.55 -12.13
CA ALA A 485 -8.33 -19.46 -12.18
C ALA A 485 -7.03 -18.67 -12.05
N SER A 486 -5.97 -19.30 -11.54
CA SER A 486 -4.66 -18.66 -11.41
C SER A 486 -3.57 -19.71 -11.41
N GLY A 487 -2.61 -19.56 -12.30
CA GLY A 487 -1.35 -20.30 -12.32
C GLY A 487 -0.18 -19.51 -11.73
N ALA A 488 -0.46 -18.43 -11.00
CA ALA A 488 0.54 -17.48 -10.53
C ALA A 488 1.58 -18.15 -9.60
N GLY A 489 2.82 -17.66 -9.65
CA GLY A 489 3.92 -18.19 -8.85
C GLY A 489 3.68 -18.08 -7.33
N ALA A 490 4.39 -18.88 -6.54
CA ALA A 490 4.31 -18.80 -5.08
C ALA A 490 4.67 -17.38 -4.60
N GLY A 491 3.78 -16.76 -3.82
CA GLY A 491 3.92 -15.37 -3.37
C GLY A 491 3.26 -14.32 -4.29
N VAL A 492 2.76 -14.71 -5.46
CA VAL A 492 1.95 -13.85 -6.34
C VAL A 492 0.46 -14.05 -6.03
N SER A 493 -0.22 -12.96 -5.73
CA SER A 493 -1.66 -12.89 -5.46
C SER A 493 -2.13 -11.45 -5.65
N GLY A 494 -3.42 -11.24 -5.85
CA GLY A 494 -4.01 -9.91 -5.94
C GLY A 494 -5.47 -9.89 -5.52
N LEU A 495 -6.09 -8.72 -5.68
CA LEU A 495 -7.47 -8.43 -5.38
C LEU A 495 -8.24 -8.27 -6.69
N VAL A 496 -9.42 -8.89 -6.75
CA VAL A 496 -10.48 -8.53 -7.70
C VAL A 496 -11.48 -7.66 -6.95
N GLU A 497 -11.71 -6.46 -7.47
CA GLU A 497 -12.49 -5.42 -6.79
C GLU A 497 -13.69 -5.00 -7.63
N VAL A 498 -14.89 -5.08 -7.07
CA VAL A 498 -16.13 -4.57 -7.67
C VAL A 498 -16.24 -3.08 -7.37
N ARG A 499 -16.37 -2.25 -8.41
CA ARG A 499 -16.58 -0.80 -8.31
C ARG A 499 -17.82 -0.38 -9.09
N LEU A 500 -18.52 0.65 -8.64
CA LEU A 500 -19.77 1.14 -9.23
C LEU A 500 -19.58 2.53 -9.84
N ASP A 501 -20.17 2.74 -11.02
CA ASP A 501 -20.27 3.97 -11.82
C ASP A 501 -18.93 4.62 -12.24
N SER A 502 -17.80 4.18 -11.69
CA SER A 502 -16.46 4.55 -12.13
C SER A 502 -15.44 3.50 -11.69
N ARG A 503 -14.52 3.13 -12.58
CA ARG A 503 -13.35 2.28 -12.24
C ARG A 503 -12.46 2.89 -11.14
N ASN A 504 -12.59 4.19 -10.88
CA ASN A 504 -11.83 4.90 -9.84
C ASN A 504 -12.63 5.05 -8.52
N ALA A 505 -13.92 4.71 -8.48
CA ALA A 505 -14.72 4.75 -7.26
C ALA A 505 -14.21 3.71 -6.25
N ALA A 506 -14.43 3.93 -4.95
CA ALA A 506 -14.04 2.97 -3.92
C ALA A 506 -14.67 1.57 -4.17
N PRO A 507 -13.96 0.46 -3.91
CA PRO A 507 -14.53 -0.88 -4.03
C PRO A 507 -15.75 -1.04 -3.13
N VAL A 508 -16.86 -1.51 -3.73
CA VAL A 508 -18.03 -1.99 -2.98
C VAL A 508 -17.93 -3.46 -2.65
N GLY A 509 -17.01 -4.20 -3.26
CA GLY A 509 -16.68 -5.57 -2.88
C GLY A 509 -15.24 -5.91 -3.27
N THR A 510 -14.58 -6.75 -2.48
CA THR A 510 -13.17 -7.12 -2.67
C THR A 510 -13.01 -8.60 -2.41
N LEU A 511 -12.24 -9.27 -3.27
CA LEU A 511 -11.95 -10.70 -3.22
C LEU A 511 -10.45 -10.90 -3.48
N ALA A 512 -9.75 -11.62 -2.61
CA ALA A 512 -8.36 -12.02 -2.87
C ALA A 512 -8.30 -13.28 -3.75
N ILE A 513 -7.45 -13.26 -4.78
CA ILE A 513 -7.14 -14.42 -5.65
C ILE A 513 -5.63 -14.70 -5.62
N GLY A 514 -5.31 -15.98 -5.48
CA GLY A 514 -3.97 -16.56 -5.54
C GLY A 514 -4.04 -17.85 -6.36
N ASN A 515 -2.97 -18.64 -6.34
CA ASN A 515 -2.85 -19.83 -7.19
C ASN A 515 -3.96 -20.85 -6.89
N THR A 516 -4.76 -21.16 -7.92
CA THR A 516 -5.90 -22.10 -7.82
C THR A 516 -5.53 -23.53 -8.21
N GLY A 517 -4.34 -23.74 -8.79
CA GLY A 517 -3.85 -24.98 -9.39
C GLY A 517 -3.31 -24.80 -10.83
N GLY A 518 -3.50 -23.63 -11.45
CA GLY A 518 -3.15 -23.37 -12.84
C GLY A 518 -4.10 -22.37 -13.53
N TRP A 519 -3.67 -21.80 -14.67
CA TRP A 519 -4.42 -20.77 -15.42
C TRP A 519 -5.80 -21.18 -15.91
N GLN A 520 -6.07 -22.49 -15.97
CA GLN A 520 -7.37 -23.08 -16.34
C GLN A 520 -7.92 -24.01 -15.22
N SER A 521 -7.45 -23.84 -13.98
CA SER A 521 -7.95 -24.56 -12.79
C SER A 521 -8.99 -23.74 -12.05
N TRP A 522 -10.24 -23.82 -12.50
CA TRP A 522 -11.31 -22.93 -12.10
C TRP A 522 -11.90 -23.20 -10.71
N ARG A 523 -12.03 -22.14 -9.90
CA ARG A 523 -12.70 -22.13 -8.59
C ARG A 523 -13.74 -21.02 -8.54
N THR A 524 -14.86 -21.27 -7.85
CA THR A 524 -15.85 -20.24 -7.55
C THR A 524 -15.55 -19.71 -6.16
N VAL A 525 -15.21 -18.43 -6.05
CA VAL A 525 -14.78 -17.82 -4.80
C VAL A 525 -15.77 -16.72 -4.40
N PRO A 526 -16.38 -16.80 -3.20
CA PRO A 526 -17.31 -15.79 -2.72
C PRO A 526 -16.58 -14.57 -2.14
N GLY A 527 -17.18 -13.40 -2.28
CA GLY A 527 -16.73 -12.12 -1.71
C GLY A 527 -17.91 -11.34 -1.11
N GLY A 528 -17.62 -10.54 -0.09
CA GLY A 528 -18.61 -9.64 0.51
C GLY A 528 -18.84 -8.41 -0.36
N LEU A 529 -20.09 -7.94 -0.43
CA LEU A 529 -20.49 -6.71 -1.11
C LEU A 529 -21.13 -5.76 -0.09
N ALA A 530 -20.82 -4.47 -0.16
CA ALA A 530 -21.61 -3.43 0.49
C ALA A 530 -23.04 -3.46 -0.08
N ASN A 531 -24.03 -3.14 0.76
CA ASN A 531 -25.46 -3.15 0.39
C ASN A 531 -25.71 -2.34 -0.90
N THR A 532 -25.89 -3.02 -2.03
CA THR A 532 -25.97 -2.40 -3.36
C THR A 532 -27.37 -2.58 -3.95
N THR A 533 -27.99 -1.50 -4.41
CA THR A 533 -29.35 -1.43 -4.97
C THR A 533 -29.40 -0.45 -6.14
N GLY A 534 -30.25 -0.69 -7.14
CA GLY A 534 -30.39 0.17 -8.31
C GLY A 534 -29.53 -0.27 -9.49
N VAL A 535 -29.38 0.60 -10.49
CA VAL A 535 -28.70 0.28 -11.76
C VAL A 535 -27.41 1.08 -11.90
N HIS A 536 -26.28 0.38 -11.84
CA HIS A 536 -24.93 0.96 -11.87
C HIS A 536 -24.14 0.50 -13.10
N GLU A 537 -23.16 1.28 -13.55
CA GLU A 537 -22.07 0.70 -14.36
C GLU A 537 -21.13 -0.09 -13.44
N VAL A 538 -20.91 -1.37 -13.71
CA VAL A 538 -20.07 -2.21 -12.85
C VAL A 538 -18.69 -2.41 -13.46
N PHE A 539 -17.65 -2.17 -12.69
CA PHE A 539 -16.27 -2.47 -13.05
C PHE A 539 -15.71 -3.59 -12.17
N LEU A 540 -14.86 -4.43 -12.75
CA LEU A 540 -13.89 -5.23 -11.98
C LEU A 540 -12.50 -4.61 -12.21
N THR A 541 -11.82 -4.23 -11.13
CA THR A 541 -10.40 -3.80 -11.17
C THR A 541 -9.51 -4.83 -10.49
N PHE A 542 -8.25 -4.86 -10.90
CA PHE A 542 -7.30 -5.89 -10.50
C PHE A 542 -6.05 -5.25 -9.87
N THR A 543 -5.81 -5.55 -8.59
CA THR A 543 -4.76 -4.88 -7.80
C THR A 543 -3.84 -5.92 -7.19
N SER A 544 -2.53 -5.86 -7.42
CA SER A 544 -1.55 -6.77 -6.84
C SER A 544 -0.29 -6.03 -6.37
N GLY A 545 0.29 -6.47 -5.26
CA GLY A 545 1.61 -6.01 -4.82
C GLY A 545 2.77 -6.56 -5.65
N GLN A 546 2.50 -7.22 -6.79
CA GLN A 546 3.49 -7.80 -7.70
C GLN A 546 3.12 -7.44 -9.16
N PRO A 547 4.10 -7.23 -10.05
CA PRO A 547 3.86 -6.83 -11.44
C PRO A 547 3.51 -7.99 -12.38
N ALA A 548 3.39 -9.22 -11.86
CA ALA A 548 3.11 -10.41 -12.64
C ALA A 548 1.59 -10.65 -12.76
N ASP A 549 1.16 -11.23 -13.89
CA ASP A 549 -0.20 -11.74 -14.06
C ASP A 549 -0.58 -12.63 -12.87
N PHE A 550 -1.78 -12.45 -12.32
CA PHE A 550 -2.21 -13.14 -11.11
C PHE A 550 -3.57 -13.83 -11.20
N VAL A 551 -4.41 -13.51 -12.19
CA VAL A 551 -5.77 -14.07 -12.30
C VAL A 551 -6.27 -14.20 -13.75
N ASN A 552 -7.06 -15.24 -14.00
CA ASN A 552 -7.98 -15.38 -15.11
C ASN A 552 -9.42 -15.34 -14.54
N VAL A 553 -10.36 -14.68 -15.22
CA VAL A 553 -11.76 -14.56 -14.79
C VAL A 553 -12.70 -15.09 -15.87
N ASN A 554 -13.55 -16.06 -15.51
CA ASN A 554 -14.57 -16.64 -16.37
C ASN A 554 -15.89 -15.87 -16.21
N TRP A 555 -16.43 -15.72 -14.99
CA TRP A 555 -17.67 -14.97 -14.75
C TRP A 555 -17.81 -14.41 -13.33
N VAL A 556 -18.73 -13.45 -13.17
CA VAL A 556 -19.19 -12.92 -11.87
C VAL A 556 -20.71 -13.07 -11.73
N GLN A 557 -21.19 -13.20 -10.50
CA GLN A 557 -22.63 -13.18 -10.16
C GLN A 557 -22.82 -12.55 -8.77
N PHE A 558 -23.87 -11.74 -8.60
CA PHE A 558 -24.20 -11.08 -7.34
C PHE A 558 -25.35 -11.79 -6.59
N GLY A 559 -25.42 -11.61 -5.27
CA GLY A 559 -26.42 -12.21 -4.40
C GLY A 559 -26.87 -11.28 -3.26
N LYS A 560 -28.09 -11.54 -2.76
CA LYS A 560 -28.74 -10.80 -1.64
C LYS A 560 -28.23 -11.23 -0.26
#